data_AF-G7LFL3-F1
#
_entry.id   AF-G7LFL3-F1
#
_cell.length_a   1.000
_cell.length_b   1.000
_cell.length_c   1.000
_cell.angle_alpha   90.00
_cell.angle_beta   90.00
_cell.angle_gamma   90.00
#
_symmetry.space_group_name_H-M   'P 1'
#
loop_
_entity.id
_entity.type
_entity.pdbx_description
1 polymer ?
#
loop_
_entity_poly.entity_id
_entity_poly.type
_entity_poly.pdbx_seq_one_letter_code
_entity_poly.pdbx_strand_id
1 'polypeptide(L)'
;MVFTISSFDVASNNGSYRPSHNEYKLNFTINTKVKLSKIVLVPTNVYSFTPAPDVFNESYDNNYLVDVIGVMTGVGVEREYERDGVKTKMNVIELDSNGFLSANTNFPASGLIQLSNLSRIPVNEEFLLLTPRTTIEELKNFNKGISFIVLGISIFN
;
A
#
# COMPACT_ATOMS: atom_id res chain seq x y z
N MET A 1 0.41 -13.13 10.36
CA MET A 1 0.77 -14.57 10.30
C MET A 1 1.99 -14.72 9.40
N VAL A 2 2.98 -15.53 9.77
CA VAL A 2 4.23 -15.72 8.99
C VAL A 2 4.32 -17.17 8.54
N PHE A 3 4.82 -17.43 7.34
CA PHE A 3 4.94 -18.76 6.77
C PHE A 3 6.37 -19.06 6.32
N THR A 4 6.75 -20.33 6.36
CA THR A 4 7.93 -20.86 5.70
C THR A 4 7.50 -21.51 4.38
N ILE A 5 8.14 -21.13 3.29
CA ILE A 5 7.88 -21.63 1.94
C ILE A 5 9.11 -22.39 1.47
N SER A 6 8.94 -23.57 0.89
CA SER A 6 10.04 -24.42 0.38
C SER A 6 9.61 -25.20 -0.85
N SER A 7 10.57 -25.72 -1.62
CA SER A 7 10.32 -26.51 -2.84
C SER A 7 9.55 -25.74 -3.92
N PHE A 8 9.88 -24.47 -4.10
CA PHE A 8 9.38 -23.59 -5.16
C PHE A 8 10.42 -23.50 -6.29
N ASP A 9 9.96 -23.08 -7.46
CA ASP A 9 10.83 -22.74 -8.58
C ASP A 9 11.18 -21.25 -8.55
N VAL A 10 12.32 -20.92 -9.15
CA VAL A 10 12.80 -19.54 -9.30
C VAL A 10 12.86 -19.21 -10.77
N ALA A 11 12.33 -18.05 -11.15
CA ALA A 11 12.38 -17.55 -12.52
C ALA A 11 12.81 -16.07 -12.55
N SER A 12 13.30 -15.61 -13.70
CA SER A 12 13.60 -14.19 -13.90
C SER A 12 12.34 -13.32 -13.76
N ASN A 13 12.47 -12.22 -13.03
CA ASN A 13 11.43 -11.24 -12.79
C ASN A 13 11.44 -10.18 -13.90
N ASN A 14 10.95 -10.56 -15.09
CA ASN A 14 10.85 -9.69 -16.26
C ASN A 14 9.41 -9.19 -16.48
N GLY A 15 9.24 -8.18 -17.33
CA GLY A 15 7.93 -7.60 -17.70
C GLY A 15 7.55 -6.37 -16.87
N SER A 16 6.47 -5.66 -17.21
CA SER A 16 6.04 -4.45 -16.51
C SER A 16 5.29 -4.74 -15.20
N TYR A 17 5.05 -3.71 -14.39
CA TYR A 17 4.27 -3.77 -13.15
C TYR A 17 4.86 -4.71 -12.08
N ARG A 18 6.19 -4.74 -11.96
CA ARG A 18 6.88 -5.55 -10.95
C ARG A 18 6.74 -4.92 -9.57
N PRO A 19 6.28 -5.65 -8.54
CA PRO A 19 6.15 -5.13 -7.18
C PRO A 19 7.48 -5.10 -6.41
N SER A 20 8.56 -5.63 -6.98
CA SER A 20 9.88 -5.71 -6.35
C SER A 20 10.97 -5.57 -7.39
N HIS A 21 12.07 -4.94 -6.97
CA HIS A 21 13.31 -4.82 -7.74
C HIS A 21 14.16 -6.10 -7.75
N ASN A 22 13.74 -7.16 -7.05
CA ASN A 22 14.45 -8.43 -7.09
C ASN A 22 14.45 -8.99 -8.53
N GLU A 23 15.63 -9.42 -8.99
CA GLU A 23 15.82 -10.00 -10.32
C GLU A 23 15.07 -11.32 -10.52
N TYR A 24 14.62 -11.95 -9.43
CA TYR A 24 13.93 -13.22 -9.43
C TYR A 24 12.55 -13.16 -8.78
N LYS A 25 11.67 -14.05 -9.24
CA LYS A 25 10.36 -14.30 -8.66
C LYS A 25 10.20 -15.78 -8.31
N LEU A 26 9.38 -16.05 -7.31
CA LEU A 26 9.06 -17.41 -6.88
C LEU A 26 7.83 -17.91 -7.66
N ASN A 27 7.94 -19.11 -8.23
CA ASN A 27 6.83 -19.80 -8.87
C ASN A 27 6.42 -21.00 -8.01
N PHE A 28 5.14 -21.05 -7.66
CA PHE A 28 4.60 -22.19 -6.94
C PHE A 28 4.37 -23.35 -7.89
N THR A 29 4.80 -24.53 -7.49
CA THR A 29 4.59 -25.79 -8.21
C THR A 29 3.80 -26.74 -7.34
N ILE A 30 3.41 -27.89 -7.89
CA ILE A 30 2.77 -28.96 -7.11
C ILE A 30 3.63 -29.46 -5.94
N ASN A 31 4.95 -29.23 -5.99
CA ASN A 31 5.88 -29.63 -4.94
C ASN A 31 6.06 -28.56 -3.86
N THR A 32 5.55 -27.35 -4.06
CA THR A 32 5.73 -26.23 -3.11
C THR A 32 5.02 -26.51 -1.79
N LYS A 33 5.74 -26.31 -0.69
CA LYS A 33 5.27 -26.54 0.67
C LYS A 33 5.22 -25.21 1.41
N VAL A 34 4.05 -24.88 1.95
CA VAL A 34 3.80 -23.72 2.80
C VAL A 34 3.46 -24.21 4.20
N LYS A 35 4.19 -23.73 5.22
CA LYS A 35 3.97 -24.09 6.63
C LYS A 35 3.86 -22.85 7.48
N LEU A 36 2.96 -22.85 8.46
CA LEU A 36 2.90 -21.78 9.45
C LEU A 36 4.22 -21.72 10.23
N SER A 37 4.85 -20.55 10.25
CA SER A 37 6.08 -20.32 11.00
C SER A 37 5.75 -19.96 12.43
N LYS A 38 6.42 -20.61 13.39
CA LYS A 38 6.40 -20.25 14.81
C LYS A 38 7.34 -19.07 15.13
N ILE A 39 8.22 -18.74 14.19
CA ILE A 39 9.25 -17.72 14.32
C ILE A 39 8.84 -16.52 13.45
N VAL A 40 8.74 -15.35 14.08
CA VAL A 40 8.44 -14.07 13.41
C VAL A 40 9.74 -13.27 13.31
N LEU A 41 10.45 -13.43 12.18
CA LEU A 41 11.66 -12.66 11.86
C LEU A 41 11.44 -11.72 10.66
N VAL A 42 10.22 -11.66 10.13
CA VAL A 42 9.89 -10.78 9.00
C VAL A 42 9.65 -9.37 9.54
N PRO A 43 10.28 -8.33 8.97
CA PRO A 43 9.98 -6.95 9.31
C PRO A 43 8.48 -6.67 9.19
N THR A 44 7.93 -5.95 10.16
CA THR A 44 6.50 -5.63 10.19
C THR A 44 6.11 -4.60 9.13
N ASN A 45 7.06 -3.75 8.74
CA ASN A 45 6.90 -2.77 7.68
C ASN A 45 7.61 -3.23 6.41
N VAL A 46 6.84 -3.33 5.33
CA VAL A 46 7.30 -3.77 4.02
C VAL A 46 7.05 -2.72 2.94
N TYR A 47 6.58 -1.53 3.31
CA TYR A 47 6.26 -0.46 2.35
C TYR A 47 7.46 0.46 2.12
N SER A 48 7.62 0.87 0.87
CA SER A 48 8.62 1.85 0.45
C SER A 48 7.91 3.00 -0.26
N PHE A 49 7.42 3.98 0.52
CA PHE A 49 6.63 5.07 -0.03
C PHE A 49 7.42 5.98 -0.96
N THR A 50 6.86 6.20 -2.15
CA THR A 50 7.40 7.10 -3.16
C THR A 50 6.73 8.47 -3.03
N PRO A 51 7.50 9.58 -2.91
CA PRO A 51 6.95 10.92 -2.91
C PRO A 51 6.15 11.23 -4.17
N ALA A 52 5.07 12.00 -4.04
CA ALA A 52 4.22 12.36 -5.18
C ALA A 52 4.98 13.00 -6.36
N PRO A 53 5.95 13.92 -6.17
CA PRO A 53 6.72 14.48 -7.28
C PRO A 53 7.47 13.42 -8.10
N ASP A 54 7.93 12.35 -7.46
CA ASP A 54 8.68 11.28 -8.10
C ASP A 54 7.77 10.33 -8.88
N VAL A 55 6.52 10.16 -8.42
CA VAL A 55 5.49 9.38 -9.13
C VAL A 55 5.08 10.04 -10.44
N PHE A 56 4.98 11.37 -10.47
CA PHE A 56 4.57 12.13 -11.66
C PHE A 56 5.74 12.57 -12.55
N ASN A 57 6.95 12.11 -12.25
CA ASN A 57 8.12 12.43 -13.05
C ASN A 57 8.10 11.65 -14.38
N GLU A 58 8.33 12.35 -15.50
CA GLU A 58 8.40 11.73 -16.83
C GLU A 58 9.53 10.71 -16.96
N SER A 59 10.56 10.80 -16.12
CA SER A 59 11.65 9.83 -16.07
C SER A 59 11.38 8.63 -15.15
N TYR A 60 10.16 8.49 -14.64
CA TYR A 60 9.80 7.39 -13.73
C TYR A 60 9.83 6.02 -14.44
N ASP A 61 10.41 5.01 -13.80
CA ASP A 61 10.47 3.65 -14.34
C ASP A 61 9.12 2.93 -14.18
N ASN A 62 8.32 3.00 -15.23
CA ASN A 62 7.00 2.35 -15.32
C ASN A 62 7.06 0.80 -15.32
N ASN A 63 8.24 0.19 -15.24
CA ASN A 63 8.34 -1.27 -15.06
C ASN A 63 8.08 -1.71 -13.61
N TYR A 64 8.17 -0.82 -12.63
CA TYR A 64 7.98 -1.14 -11.22
C TYR A 64 6.79 -0.41 -10.61
N LEU A 65 6.08 -1.11 -9.72
CA LEU A 65 5.00 -0.53 -8.93
C LEU A 65 5.58 0.30 -7.78
N VAL A 66 4.89 1.40 -7.45
CA VAL A 66 5.18 2.24 -6.29
C VAL A 66 4.18 1.98 -5.17
N ASP A 67 4.65 2.20 -3.94
CA ASP A 67 3.77 2.44 -2.81
C ASP A 67 3.55 3.95 -2.68
N VAL A 68 2.29 4.38 -2.52
CA VAL A 68 1.95 5.78 -2.28
C VAL A 68 1.15 5.91 -0.98
N ILE A 69 1.36 7.03 -0.29
CA ILE A 69 0.63 7.39 0.92
C ILE A 69 0.21 8.85 0.85
N GLY A 70 -0.99 9.14 1.34
CA GLY A 70 -1.53 10.49 1.39
C GLY A 70 -2.83 10.54 2.19
N VAL A 71 -3.22 11.76 2.53
CA VAL A 71 -4.53 12.03 3.13
C VAL A 71 -5.58 12.00 2.03
N MET A 72 -6.65 11.22 2.20
CA MET A 72 -7.75 11.27 1.25
C MET A 72 -8.49 12.61 1.40
N THR A 73 -8.47 13.42 0.34
CA THR A 73 -9.14 14.72 0.29
C THR A 73 -10.41 14.70 -0.55
N GLY A 74 -10.58 13.68 -1.40
CA GLY A 74 -11.74 13.54 -2.28
C GLY A 74 -12.01 12.11 -2.71
N VAL A 75 -13.29 11.80 -2.89
CA VAL A 75 -13.76 10.56 -3.53
C VAL A 75 -14.73 10.96 -4.63
N GLY A 76 -14.48 10.46 -5.83
CA GLY A 76 -15.32 10.65 -7.00
C GLY A 76 -16.58 9.79 -6.96
N VAL A 77 -17.42 9.97 -7.97
CA VAL A 77 -18.57 9.10 -8.19
C VAL A 77 -18.10 7.84 -8.92
N GLU A 78 -18.54 6.68 -8.45
CA GLU A 78 -18.30 5.41 -9.14
C GLU A 78 -18.89 5.45 -10.55
N ARG A 79 -18.09 5.06 -11.53
CA ARG A 79 -18.47 4.96 -12.94
C ARG A 79 -18.26 3.53 -13.41
N GLU A 80 -19.06 3.08 -14.36
CA GLU A 80 -18.84 1.81 -15.05
C GLU A 80 -18.42 2.12 -16.50
N TYR A 81 -17.34 1.49 -16.97
CA TYR A 81 -16.92 1.58 -18.36
C TYR A 81 -16.85 0.18 -18.97
N GLU A 82 -17.17 0.09 -20.26
CA GLU A 82 -17.07 -1.15 -21.03
C GLU A 82 -15.90 -1.01 -22.02
N ARG A 83 -14.92 -1.92 -21.92
CA ARG A 83 -13.82 -2.06 -22.89
C ARG A 83 -13.74 -3.52 -23.29
N ASP A 84 -13.75 -3.80 -24.60
CA ASP A 84 -13.68 -5.16 -25.16
C ASP A 84 -14.75 -6.12 -24.59
N GLY A 85 -15.96 -5.61 -24.33
CA GLY A 85 -17.07 -6.37 -23.73
C GLY A 85 -16.92 -6.64 -22.23
N VAL A 86 -15.86 -6.14 -21.59
CA VAL A 86 -15.64 -6.24 -20.15
C VAL A 86 -16.09 -4.95 -19.47
N LYS A 87 -17.10 -5.09 -18.61
CA LYS A 87 -17.55 -4.00 -17.74
C LYS A 87 -16.66 -3.88 -16.51
N THR A 88 -16.11 -2.70 -16.28
CA THR A 88 -15.23 -2.40 -15.15
C THR A 88 -15.77 -1.20 -14.39
N LYS A 89 -15.86 -1.33 -13.06
CA LYS A 89 -16.19 -0.23 -12.17
C LYS A 89 -14.93 0.55 -11.81
N MET A 90 -15.01 1.87 -11.89
CA MET A 90 -13.94 2.81 -11.60
C MET A 90 -14.40 3.81 -10.56
N ASN A 91 -13.56 4.06 -9.56
CA ASN A 91 -13.68 5.23 -8.70
C ASN A 91 -12.39 6.05 -8.77
N VAL A 92 -12.51 7.36 -8.60
CA VAL A 92 -11.37 8.28 -8.53
C VAL A 92 -11.22 8.73 -7.09
N ILE A 93 -10.02 8.73 -6.57
CA ILE A 93 -9.70 9.22 -5.24
C ILE A 93 -8.63 10.30 -5.35
N GLU A 94 -8.74 11.34 -4.54
CA GLU A 94 -7.78 12.42 -4.44
C GLU A 94 -6.97 12.24 -3.16
N LEU A 95 -5.65 12.26 -3.29
CA LEU A 95 -4.70 12.13 -2.19
C LEU A 95 -3.86 13.40 -2.08
N ASP A 96 -3.86 14.01 -0.89
CA ASP A 96 -2.92 15.05 -0.52
C ASP A 96 -1.68 14.42 0.14
N SER A 97 -0.55 14.52 -0.55
CA SER A 97 0.75 14.03 -0.07
C SER A 97 1.37 14.92 1.01
N ASN A 98 0.99 16.20 1.09
CA ASN A 98 1.50 17.14 2.09
C ASN A 98 0.74 17.02 3.42
N GLY A 99 -0.53 16.57 3.37
CA GLY A 99 -1.35 16.32 4.55
C GLY A 99 -0.71 15.35 5.55
N PHE A 100 0.15 14.42 5.10
CA PHE A 100 0.93 13.54 5.97
C PHE A 100 1.95 14.32 6.83
N LEU A 101 2.60 15.34 6.27
CA LEU A 101 3.53 16.22 6.99
C LEU A 101 2.79 17.18 7.93
N SER A 102 1.59 17.65 7.55
CA SER A 102 0.74 18.55 8.35
C SER A 102 -0.03 17.84 9.47
N ALA A 103 -0.39 16.56 9.30
CA ALA A 103 -0.99 15.75 10.36
C ALA A 103 -0.04 15.58 11.55
N ASN A 104 1.27 15.67 11.32
CA ASN A 104 2.29 15.67 12.38
C ASN A 104 2.33 16.97 13.20
N THR A 105 1.71 18.06 12.78
CA THR A 105 1.75 19.35 13.51
C THR A 105 0.41 19.78 14.09
N ASN A 106 -0.72 19.27 13.59
CA ASN A 106 -2.05 19.78 13.95
C ASN A 106 -3.06 18.73 14.44
N PHE A 107 -2.66 17.46 14.63
CA PHE A 107 -3.55 16.52 15.33
C PHE A 107 -3.55 16.83 16.83
N PRO A 108 -4.71 17.05 17.46
CA PRO A 108 -4.78 17.01 18.91
C PRO A 108 -4.42 15.58 19.29
N ALA A 109 -3.28 15.43 19.93
CA ALA A 109 -2.74 14.16 20.39
C ALA A 109 -3.57 13.60 21.57
N SER A 110 -4.89 13.46 21.42
CA SER A 110 -5.77 12.85 22.39
C SER A 110 -5.97 11.35 22.14
N GLY A 111 -5.49 10.81 21.02
CA GLY A 111 -5.34 9.36 20.79
C GLY A 111 -3.90 8.86 20.62
N LEU A 112 -2.93 9.76 20.44
CA LEU A 112 -1.52 9.46 20.17
C LEU A 112 -0.61 9.59 21.41
N ILE A 113 -1.18 9.77 22.61
CA ILE A 113 -0.41 9.79 23.86
C ILE A 113 -1.02 8.80 24.85
N GLN A 114 -0.68 7.53 24.69
CA GLN A 114 -0.27 6.68 25.80
C GLN A 114 0.28 5.37 25.22
N LEU A 115 1.61 5.27 25.15
CA LEU A 115 2.41 4.13 25.61
C LEU A 115 3.88 4.51 25.45
N SER A 116 4.48 4.94 26.56
CA SER A 116 5.80 5.56 26.70
C SER A 116 7.02 4.69 26.34
N ASN A 117 6.87 3.62 25.55
CA ASN A 117 7.94 2.63 25.32
C ASN A 117 8.18 2.19 23.86
N LEU A 118 7.74 2.95 22.84
CA LEU A 118 8.07 2.67 21.43
C LEU A 118 9.06 3.68 20.84
N SER A 119 10.24 3.84 21.45
CA SER A 119 11.31 4.70 20.95
C SER A 119 12.05 4.19 19.69
N ARG A 120 11.45 3.27 18.93
CA ARG A 120 12.10 2.57 17.80
C ARG A 120 11.28 2.41 16.54
N ILE A 121 10.03 2.86 16.51
CA ILE A 121 9.16 2.70 15.33
C ILE A 121 9.12 4.04 14.57
N PRO A 122 9.54 4.08 13.30
CA PRO A 122 9.38 5.25 12.43
C PRO A 122 7.92 5.71 12.38
N VAL A 123 7.65 7.01 12.32
CA VAL A 123 6.28 7.58 12.39
C VAL A 123 5.34 7.01 11.32
N ASN A 124 5.86 6.74 10.12
CA ASN A 124 5.09 6.07 9.07
C ASN A 124 4.66 4.65 9.45
N GLU A 125 5.46 3.93 10.25
CA GLU A 125 5.10 2.59 10.73
C GLU A 125 4.05 2.64 11.83
N GLU A 126 4.16 3.59 12.76
CA GLU A 126 3.13 3.85 13.76
C GLU A 126 1.79 4.19 13.09
N PHE A 127 1.84 5.06 12.08
CA PHE A 127 0.68 5.46 11.29
C PHE A 127 -0.03 4.26 10.64
N LEU A 128 0.72 3.34 10.02
CA LEU A 128 0.21 2.13 9.38
C LEU A 128 -0.40 1.12 10.36
N LEU A 129 0.12 1.09 11.59
CA LEU A 129 -0.36 0.19 12.65
C LEU A 129 -1.64 0.72 13.30
N LEU A 130 -1.78 2.04 13.42
CA LEU A 130 -2.90 2.67 14.13
C LEU A 130 -4.09 2.99 13.22
N THR A 131 -3.88 3.10 11.90
CA THR A 131 -4.95 3.47 10.97
C THR A 131 -5.77 2.24 10.55
N PRO A 132 -7.10 2.21 10.81
CA PRO A 132 -7.95 1.11 10.38
C PRO A 132 -7.96 0.97 8.86
N ARG A 133 -7.80 -0.26 8.35
CA ARG A 133 -8.00 -0.57 6.93
C ARG A 133 -9.48 -0.82 6.67
N THR A 134 -10.00 -0.27 5.58
CA THR A 134 -11.42 -0.33 5.19
C THR A 134 -11.54 -0.80 3.74
N THR A 135 -12.68 -1.34 3.35
CA THR A 135 -12.91 -1.82 1.97
C THR A 135 -13.21 -0.67 1.01
N ILE A 136 -13.06 -0.92 -0.30
CA ILE A 136 -13.42 0.06 -1.34
C ILE A 136 -14.91 0.44 -1.27
N GLU A 137 -15.78 -0.48 -0.87
CA GLU A 137 -17.21 -0.20 -0.70
C GLU A 137 -17.47 0.78 0.45
N GLU A 138 -16.72 0.64 1.54
CA GLU A 138 -16.80 1.52 2.70
C GLU A 138 -16.22 2.92 2.40
N LEU A 139 -15.30 3.05 1.43
CA LEU A 139 -14.78 4.35 0.96
C LEU A 139 -15.89 5.29 0.45
N LYS A 140 -17.02 4.76 -0.04
CA LYS A 140 -18.14 5.55 -0.59
C LYS A 140 -18.86 6.40 0.46
N ASN A 141 -18.72 6.06 1.74
CA ASN A 141 -19.44 6.70 2.84
C ASN A 141 -18.56 7.66 3.67
N PHE A 142 -17.31 7.90 3.27
CA PHE A 142 -16.41 8.75 4.03
C PHE A 142 -16.72 10.24 3.84
N ASN A 143 -16.92 10.95 4.96
CA ASN A 143 -16.94 12.41 5.00
C ASN A 143 -15.50 12.95 5.03
N LYS A 144 -15.22 14.00 4.25
CA LYS A 144 -13.94 14.70 4.16
C LYS A 144 -13.30 14.92 5.54
N GLY A 145 -12.02 14.55 5.70
CA GLY A 145 -11.14 15.18 6.70
C GLY A 145 -10.41 14.28 7.71
N ILE A 146 -10.55 12.94 7.68
CA ILE A 146 -9.94 12.10 8.74
C ILE A 146 -9.39 10.74 8.30
N SER A 147 -9.35 10.48 6.99
CA SER A 147 -9.01 9.16 6.46
C SER A 147 -7.75 9.21 5.63
N PHE A 148 -6.87 8.25 5.89
CA PHE A 148 -5.67 8.04 5.12
C PHE A 148 -5.81 6.71 4.41
N ILE A 149 -5.47 6.69 3.13
CA ILE A 149 -5.38 5.43 2.39
C ILE A 149 -3.92 5.08 2.26
N VAL A 150 -3.63 3.82 2.56
CA VAL A 150 -2.38 3.17 2.21
C VAL A 150 -2.68 2.31 1.00
N LEU A 151 -2.34 2.82 -0.19
CA LEU A 151 -2.36 2.01 -1.39
C LEU A 151 -1.02 1.28 -1.46
N GLY A 152 -0.99 0.11 -0.83
CA GLY A 152 -0.07 -0.91 -1.29
C GLY A 152 -0.55 -1.38 -2.66
N ILE A 153 0.38 -1.46 -3.61
CA ILE A 153 0.24 -1.94 -5.00
C ILE A 153 -0.64 -1.08 -5.94
N SER A 154 0.03 -0.21 -6.71
CA SER A 154 -0.54 0.58 -7.81
C SER A 154 -1.12 -0.28 -8.93
N ILE A 155 -2.37 -0.01 -9.29
CA ILE A 155 -3.00 -0.39 -10.55
C ILE A 155 -3.44 0.93 -11.19
N PHE A 156 -2.82 1.37 -12.29
CA PHE A 156 -3.48 2.25 -13.24
C PHE A 156 -3.01 1.92 -14.66
N ASN A 157 -3.97 1.64 -15.52
CA ASN A 157 -3.92 1.62 -16.98
C ASN A 157 -4.85 2.75 -17.46
#